data_AF-A0A1F8GEJ8-F1
#
_entry.id   AF-A0A1F8GEJ8-F1
#
_cell.length_a   1.000
_cell.length_b   1.000
_cell.length_c   1.000
_cell.angle_alpha   90.00
_cell.angle_beta   90.00
_cell.angle_gamma   90.00
#
_symmetry.space_group_name_H-M   'P 1'
#
loop_
_entity.id
_entity.type
_entity.pdbx_description
1 polymer ?
#
loop_
_entity_poly.entity_id
_entity_poly.type
_entity_poly.pdbx_seq_one_letter_code
_entity_poly.pdbx_strand_id
1 'polypeptide(L)' 'MIAGEYKIKKQKNGNIHYYTYYHCSKKNKALKCKEPCTRQEELDKQISKSFKKFLWNKVGQKN' A
#
# COMPACT_ATOMS: atom_id res chain seq x y z
N MET A 1 -8.88 11.00 0.55
CA MET A 1 -7.97 10.97 1.71
C MET A 1 -7.79 9.53 2.15
N ILE A 2 -6.54 9.10 2.31
CA ILE A 2 -6.16 7.76 2.78
C ILE A 2 -5.97 7.79 4.31
N ALA A 3 -6.30 6.69 4.98
CA ALA A 3 -6.06 6.47 6.40
C ALA A 3 -5.24 5.18 6.58
N GLY A 4 -4.47 5.14 7.67
CA GLY A 4 -3.68 3.98 8.08
C GLY A 4 -4.19 3.42 9.40
N GLU A 5 -4.45 2.12 9.45
CA GLU A 5 -4.78 1.37 10.67
C GLU A 5 -3.59 0.49 11.06
N TYR A 6 -3.19 0.55 12.33
CA TYR A 6 -2.15 -0.31 12.88
C TYR A 6 -2.76 -1.48 13.66
N LYS A 7 -2.30 -2.71 13.37
CA LYS A 7 -2.80 -3.94 13.99
C LYS A 7 -1.63 -4.78 14.48
N ILE A 8 -1.73 -5.25 15.72
CA ILE A 8 -0.76 -6.14 16.35
C ILE A 8 -1.40 -7.52 16.48
N LYS A 9 -0.78 -8.54 15.89
CA LYS A 9 -1.17 -9.95 16.11
C LYS A 9 -0.17 -10.61 17.02
N LYS A 10 -0.64 -11.05 18.19
CA LYS A 10 0.13 -11.86 19.14
C LYS A 10 -0.23 -13.33 18.92
N GLN A 11 0.75 -14.15 18.57
CA GLN A 11 0.57 -15.59 18.37
C GLN A 11 0.79 -16.34 19.69
N LYS A 12 0.22 -17.56 19.79
CA LYS A 12 0.34 -18.41 20.99
C LYS A 12 1.78 -18.88 21.27
N ASN A 13 2.63 -18.91 20.24
CA ASN A 13 4.07 -19.23 20.35
C ASN A 13 4.92 -18.04 20.83
N GLY A 14 4.30 -16.90 21.17
CA GLY A 14 5.00 -15.69 21.59
C GLY A 14 5.39 -14.72 20.46
N ASN A 15 5.21 -15.11 19.18
CA ASN A 15 5.55 -14.22 18.07
C ASN A 15 4.56 -13.04 17.98
N ILE A 16 5.11 -11.84 17.82
CA ILE A 16 4.35 -10.62 17.63
C ILE A 16 4.56 -10.12 16.21
N HIS A 17 3.46 -9.91 15.49
CA HIS A 17 3.49 -9.37 14.14
C HIS A 17 2.77 -8.03 14.09
N TYR A 18 3.43 -7.07 13.46
CA TYR A 18 2.94 -5.71 13.31
C TYR A 18 2.49 -5.50 11.87
N TYR A 19 1.25 -5.06 11.69
CA TYR A 19 0.64 -4.87 10.39
C TYR A 19 0.10 -3.45 10.29
N THR A 20 0.49 -2.74 9.23
CA THR A 20 -0.13 -1.47 8.85
C THR A 20 -1.01 -1.70 7.64
N TYR A 21 -2.26 -1.26 7.74
CA TYR A 21 -3.27 -1.36 6.70
C TYR A 21 -3.67 0.02 6.22
N TYR A 22 -3.67 0.24 4.92
CA TYR A 22 -4.08 1.49 4.30
C TYR A 22 -5.41 1.33 3.60
N HIS A 23 -6.31 2.30 3.77
CA HIS A 23 -7.58 2.33 3.08
C HIS A 23 -8.05 3.77 2.84
N CYS A 24 -8.97 3.94 1.90
CA CYS A 24 -9.63 5.21 1.72
C CYS A 24 -10.53 5.52 2.93
N SER A 25 -10.40 6.72 3.49
CA SER A 25 -11.20 7.18 4.63
C SER A 25 -12.65 7.50 4.27
N LYS A 26 -13.01 7.51 2.98
CA LYS A 26 -14.34 7.83 2.43
C LYS A 26 -14.96 9.15 2.94
N LYS A 27 -14.16 10.03 3.55
CA LYS A 27 -14.60 11.34 4.07
C LYS A 27 -15.08 12.30 2.97
N ASN A 28 -14.51 12.18 1.77
CA ASN A 28 -14.95 12.96 0.62
C ASN A 28 -16.04 12.19 -0.15
N LYS A 29 -17.28 12.69 -0.15
CA LYS A 29 -18.42 12.09 -0.84
C LYS A 29 -18.37 12.24 -2.37
N ALA A 30 -17.56 13.16 -2.89
CA ALA A 30 -17.38 13.36 -4.34
C ALA A 30 -16.62 12.20 -5.00
N LEU A 31 -15.78 11.48 -4.23
CA LEU A 31 -14.96 10.39 -4.73
C LEU A 31 -15.39 9.06 -4.10
N LYS A 32 -15.99 8.17 -4.92
CA LYS A 32 -16.35 6.82 -4.50
C LYS A 32 -15.12 5.90 -4.59
N CYS A 33 -14.42 5.73 -3.48
CA CYS A 33 -13.37 4.71 -3.36
C CYS A 33 -14.00 3.30 -3.32
N LYS A 34 -13.64 2.46 -4.30
CA LYS A 34 -14.04 1.05 -4.40
C LYS A 34 -12.91 0.10 -4.02
N GLU A 35 -11.71 0.63 -3.84
CA GLU A 35 -10.50 -0.11 -3.59
C GLU A 35 -10.53 -0.78 -2.20
N PRO A 36 -10.03 -2.02 -2.10
CA PRO A 36 -9.98 -2.74 -0.84
C PRO A 36 -8.91 -2.17 0.09
N CYS A 37 -9.08 -2.45 1.38
CA CYS A 37 -8.06 -2.18 2.38
C CYS A 37 -6.81 -3.03 2.07
N THR A 38 -5.66 -2.38 1.91
CA THR A 38 -4.42 -3.01 1.44
C THR A 38 -3.36 -2.95 2.54
N ARG A 39 -2.58 -4.03 2.69
CA ARG A 39 -1.47 -4.07 3.63
C ARG A 39 -0.26 -3.30 3.08
N GLN A 40 0.49 -2.64 3.95
CA GLN A 40 1.70 -1.89 3.59
C GLN A 40 2.66 -2.67 2.68
N GLU A 41 2.97 -3.93 3.01
CA GLU A 41 3.89 -4.76 2.20
C GLU A 41 3.43 -4.95 0.76
N GLU A 42 2.12 -5.06 0.53
CA GLU A 42 1.56 -5.23 -0.81
C GLU A 42 1.56 -3.90 -1.56
N LEU A 43 1.24 -2.81 -0.87
CA LEU A 43 1.31 -1.46 -1.42
C LEU A 43 2.75 -1.11 -1.85
N ASP A 44 3.74 -1.42 -1.01
CA ASP A 44 5.15 -1.16 -1.29
C ASP A 44 5.65 -1.92 -2.53
N LYS A 45 5.18 -3.17 -2.73
CA LYS A 45 5.47 -3.94 -3.95
C LYS A 45 4.88 -3.27 -5.19
N GLN A 46 3.62 -2.81 -5.13
CA GLN A 46 2.96 -2.15 -6.26
C GLN A 46 3.64 -0.83 -6.63
N ILE A 47 4.02 -0.03 -5.63
CA ILE A 47 4.76 1.22 -5.82
C ILE A 47 6.13 0.91 -6.44
N SER A 48 6.89 -0.02 -5.86
CA SER A 48 8.22 -0.40 -6.35
C SER A 48 8.17 -0.90 -7.79
N LYS A 49 7.17 -1.72 -8.13
CA LYS A 49 6.95 -2.20 -9.50
C LYS A 49 6.67 -1.05 -10.48
N SER A 50 5.82 -0.11 -10.08
CA SER A 50 5.47 1.06 -10.90
C SER A 50 6.69 1.97 -11.10
N PHE A 51 7.46 2.19 -10.04
CA PHE A 51 8.68 2.99 -10.07
C PHE A 51 9.74 2.36 -10.97
N LYS A 52 9.98 1.04 -10.84
CA LYS A 52 10.89 0.30 -11.73
C LYS A 52 10.48 0.40 -13.19
N LYS A 53 9.19 0.26 -13.50
CA LYS A 53 8.67 0.43 -14.87
C LYS A 53 8.94 1.85 -15.39
N PHE A 54 8.68 2.87 -14.58
CA PHE A 54 8.95 4.26 -14.94
C PHE A 54 10.43 4.50 -15.22
N LEU A 55 11.32 4.00 -14.36
CA LEU A 55 12.77 4.09 -14.54
C LEU A 55 13.24 3.36 -15.80
N TRP A 56 12.75 2.15 -16.06
CA TRP A 56 13.07 1.39 -17.27
C TRP A 56 12.68 2.16 -18.55
N ASN A 57 11.48 2.74 -18.56
CA ASN A 57 11.00 3.53 -19.69
C ASN A 57 11.83 4.80 -19.92
N LYS A 58 12.35 5.41 -18.85
CA LYS A 58 13.27 6.57 -18.93
C LYS A 58 14.63 6.20 -19.50
N VAL A 59 15.15 5.02 -19.19
CA VAL A 59 16.43 4.52 -19.76
C VAL A 59 16.30 4.33 -21.28
N GLY A 60 15.13 3.89 -21.75
CA GLY A 60 14.86 3.73 -23.19
C GLY A 60 14.63 5.04 -23.98
N GLN A 61 14.42 6.19 -23.33
CA GLN A 61 14.24 7.49 -23.99
C GLN A 61 15.53 8.31 -24.10
N LYS A 62 16.66 7.79 -23.61
CA LYS A 62 17.98 8.45 -23.70
C LYS A 62 18.84 7.96 -24.87
N ASN A 63 18.30 7.11 -25.76
CA ASN A 63 18.95 6.70 -27.00
C ASN A 63 18.20 7.26 -28.20
#